data_AF-M5BRY1-F1
#
_entry.id   AF-M5BRY1-F1
#
_cell.length_a   1.000
_cell.length_b   1.000
_cell.length_c   1.000
_cell.angle_alpha   90.00
_cell.angle_beta   90.00
_cell.angle_gamma   90.00
#
_symmetry.space_group_name_H-M   'P 1'
#
loop_
_entity.id
_entity.type
_entity.pdbx_description
1 polymer ?
#
loop_
_entity_poly.entity_id
_entity_poly.type
_entity_poly.pdbx_seq_one_letter_code
_entity_poly.pdbx_strand_id
1 'polypeptide(L)'
;MFVDIFSLFNTNFSLRRVKYAHEKGHQIGSHTWGHKDLSTLSWDQVHDEMWRVEQALQRIIGVNPAFMRPPYGNYNDNVREAAGVRGQKL
;
A
#
# COMPACT_ATOMS: atom_id res chain seq x y z
N MET A 1 9.09 2.92 6.01
CA MET A 1 8.05 3.98 6.10
C MET A 1 6.77 3.41 5.52
N PHE A 2 5.63 3.53 6.21
CA PHE A 2 4.33 3.16 5.66
C PHE A 2 3.72 4.37 4.97
N VAL A 3 3.31 4.19 3.73
CA VAL A 3 2.85 5.28 2.88
C VAL A 3 1.35 5.14 2.64
N ASP A 4 0.59 6.10 3.15
CA ASP A 4 -0.76 6.37 2.66
C ASP A 4 -0.63 7.09 1.33
N ILE A 5 -0.98 6.36 0.28
CA ILE A 5 -0.68 6.76 -1.08
C ILE A 5 -1.71 7.74 -1.66
N PHE A 6 -2.93 7.82 -1.11
CA PHE A 6 -3.91 8.81 -1.56
C PHE A 6 -3.39 10.24 -1.33
N SER A 7 -2.61 10.47 -0.27
CA SER A 7 -1.93 11.75 -0.03
C SER A 7 -0.70 12.00 -0.93
N LEU A 8 -0.09 10.94 -1.47
CA LEU A 8 1.19 11.03 -2.19
C LEU A 8 1.05 11.44 -3.65
N PHE A 9 -0.11 11.19 -4.28
CA PHE A 9 -0.30 11.48 -5.71
C PHE A 9 -0.63 12.92 -6.05
N ASN A 10 -0.99 13.74 -5.07
CA ASN A 10 -1.40 15.11 -5.34
C ASN A 10 -0.23 16.10 -5.44
N THR A 11 1.02 15.69 -5.18
CA THR A 11 2.17 16.60 -5.29
C THR A 11 3.46 15.95 -5.81
N ASN A 12 4.23 16.69 -6.60
CA ASN A 12 5.59 16.32 -7.00
C ASN A 12 6.54 16.12 -5.80
N PHE A 13 6.24 16.77 -4.67
CA PHE A 13 7.03 16.67 -3.44
C PHE A 13 6.97 15.26 -2.84
N SER A 14 5.77 14.71 -2.74
CA SER A 14 5.53 13.36 -2.23
C SER A 14 6.21 12.27 -3.07
N LEU A 15 6.13 12.38 -4.41
CA LEU A 15 6.81 11.45 -5.33
C LEU A 15 8.33 11.44 -5.11
N ARG A 16 8.95 12.62 -4.94
CA ARG A 16 10.39 12.74 -4.68
C ARG A 16 10.78 12.08 -3.36
N ARG A 17 9.94 12.17 -2.32
CA ARG A 17 10.23 11.54 -1.03
C ARG A 17 10.21 10.02 -1.10
N VAL A 18 9.26 9.44 -1.84
CA VAL A 18 9.21 7.98 -2.04
C VAL A 18 10.44 7.50 -2.80
N LYS A 19 10.78 8.17 -3.91
CA LYS A 19 12.00 7.87 -4.69
C LYS A 19 13.26 7.97 -3.84
N TYR A 20 13.43 9.10 -3.16
CA TYR A 20 14.57 9.33 -2.27
C TYR A 20 14.67 8.25 -1.19
N ALA A 21 13.55 7.89 -0.54
CA ALA A 21 13.57 6.88 0.50
C ALA A 21 14.00 5.51 -0.06
N HIS A 22 13.47 5.12 -1.22
CA HIS A 22 13.84 3.88 -1.90
C HIS A 22 15.31 3.86 -2.34
N GLU A 23 15.80 4.94 -2.95
CA GLU A 23 17.21 5.10 -3.38
C GLU A 23 18.20 5.06 -2.20
N LYS A 24 17.75 5.46 -1.01
CA LYS A 24 18.52 5.33 0.23
C LYS A 24 18.42 3.96 0.90
N GLY A 25 17.76 3.00 0.26
CA GLY A 25 17.63 1.62 0.74
C GLY A 25 16.59 1.45 1.85
N HIS A 26 15.68 2.41 2.04
CA HIS A 26 14.60 2.24 3.01
C HIS A 26 13.50 1.33 2.48
N GLN A 27 12.99 0.45 3.34
CA GLN A 27 11.81 -0.35 3.05
C GLN A 27 10.55 0.53 2.92
N ILE A 28 9.84 0.33 1.82
CA ILE A 28 8.53 0.93 1.55
C ILE A 28 7.46 -0.15 1.76
N GLY A 29 6.43 0.17 2.53
CA GLY A 29 5.27 -0.70 2.78
C GLY A 29 3.96 0.02 2.44
N SER A 30 2.95 -0.75 2.06
CA SER A 30 1.61 -0.26 1.75
C SER A 30 0.84 0.13 3.01
N HIS A 31 0.01 1.16 2.91
CA HIS A 31 -1.01 1.49 3.91
C HIS A 31 -2.38 1.70 3.26
N THR A 32 -2.66 0.97 2.18
CA THR A 32 -3.85 1.09 1.31
C THR A 32 -3.94 2.40 0.55
N TRP A 33 -4.92 2.49 -0.35
CA TRP A 33 -5.14 3.66 -1.15
C TRP A 33 -5.83 4.73 -0.31
N GLY A 34 -7.11 4.55 0.04
CA GLY A 34 -7.96 5.55 0.67
C GLY A 34 -8.08 5.46 2.19
N HIS A 35 -7.22 4.69 2.86
CA HIS A 35 -7.22 4.53 4.32
C HIS A 35 -8.57 4.05 4.89
N LYS A 36 -9.27 3.18 4.16
CA LYS A 36 -10.53 2.58 4.62
C LYS A 36 -10.28 1.45 5.62
N ASP A 37 -11.21 1.22 6.52
CA ASP A 37 -11.18 0.01 7.36
C ASP A 37 -11.45 -1.23 6.49
N LEU A 38 -10.39 -1.95 6.14
CA LEU A 38 -10.46 -3.10 5.25
C LEU A 38 -11.31 -4.25 5.81
N SER A 39 -11.49 -4.34 7.13
CA SER A 39 -12.28 -5.40 7.75
C SER A 39 -13.79 -5.28 7.44
N THR A 40 -14.22 -4.11 6.96
CA THR A 40 -15.61 -3.80 6.61
C THR A 40 -15.91 -3.93 5.12
N LEU A 41 -14.89 -4.21 4.30
CA LEU A 41 -14.96 -4.19 2.84
C LEU A 41 -15.16 -5.60 2.25
N SER A 42 -15.77 -5.66 1.06
CA SER A 42 -15.79 -6.87 0.25
C SER A 42 -14.39 -7.22 -0.28
N TRP A 43 -14.20 -8.46 -0.76
CA TRP A 43 -12.93 -8.87 -1.38
C TRP A 43 -12.50 -7.94 -2.51
N ASP A 44 -13.40 -7.59 -3.44
CA ASP A 44 -13.09 -6.69 -4.56
C ASP A 44 -12.69 -5.30 -4.10
N GLN A 45 -13.31 -4.80 -3.02
CA GLN A 45 -12.98 -3.50 -2.45
C GLN A 45 -11.61 -3.53 -1.75
N VAL A 46 -11.29 -4.58 -1.00
CA VAL A 46 -9.94 -4.79 -0.44
C VAL A 46 -8.92 -4.90 -1.57
N HIS A 47 -9.27 -5.62 -2.65
CA HIS A 47 -8.41 -5.77 -3.81
C HIS A 47 -8.09 -4.41 -4.44
N ASP A 48 -9.09 -3.58 -4.70
CA ASP A 48 -8.91 -2.25 -5.31
C ASP A 48 -8.03 -1.34 -4.45
N GLU A 49 -8.24 -1.33 -3.13
CA GLU A 49 -7.45 -0.55 -2.17
C GLU A 49 -5.95 -0.92 -2.19
N MET A 50 -5.64 -2.22 -2.29
CA MET A 50 -4.25 -2.70 -2.32
C MET A 50 -3.63 -2.59 -3.72
N TRP A 51 -4.40 -2.91 -4.76
CA TRP A 51 -3.92 -2.91 -6.14
C TRP A 51 -3.52 -1.51 -6.62
N ARG A 52 -4.29 -0.48 -6.29
CA ARG A 52 -3.93 0.90 -6.68
C ARG A 52 -2.59 1.34 -6.11
N VAL A 53 -2.25 0.88 -4.91
CA VAL A 53 -0.94 1.10 -4.27
C VAL A 53 0.18 0.38 -5.02
N GLU A 54 -0.04 -0.85 -5.46
CA GLU A 54 0.94 -1.60 -6.27
C GLU A 54 1.20 -0.89 -7.60
N GLN A 55 0.14 -0.54 -8.34
CA GLN A 55 0.25 0.18 -9.61
C GLN A 55 0.98 1.52 -9.45
N ALA A 56 0.77 2.18 -8.32
CA ALA A 56 1.45 3.39 -7.95
C ALA A 56 2.95 3.19 -7.73
N LEU A 57 3.33 2.27 -6.84
CA LEU A 57 4.72 2.03 -6.50
C LEU A 57 5.51 1.47 -7.69
N GLN A 58 4.88 0.64 -8.53
CA GLN A 58 5.46 0.21 -9.80
C GLN A 58 5.82 1.39 -10.70
N ARG A 59 4.93 2.37 -10.86
CA ARG A 59 5.21 3.56 -11.69
C ARG A 59 6.27 4.48 -11.10
N ILE A 60 6.36 4.59 -9.77
CA ILE A 60 7.25 5.54 -9.11
C ILE A 60 8.66 4.97 -8.92
N ILE A 61 8.76 3.73 -8.47
CA ILE A 61 10.00 3.08 -8.04
C ILE A 61 10.20 1.66 -8.61
N GLY A 62 9.28 1.14 -9.41
CA GLY A 62 9.43 -0.14 -10.11
C GLY A 62 9.31 -1.38 -9.21
N VAL A 63 8.71 -1.26 -8.03
CA VAL A 63 8.58 -2.39 -7.08
C VAL A 63 7.18 -2.48 -6.49
N ASN A 64 6.80 -3.70 -6.11
CA ASN A 64 5.64 -3.97 -5.26
C ASN A 64 6.07 -3.95 -3.78
N PRO A 65 5.20 -3.50 -2.87
CA PRO A 65 5.50 -3.53 -1.45
C PRO A 65 5.54 -4.98 -0.96
N ALA A 66 6.49 -5.31 -0.09
CA ALA A 66 6.55 -6.63 0.57
C ALA A 66 5.69 -6.71 1.85
N PHE A 67 5.26 -5.55 2.35
CA PHE A 67 4.48 -5.41 3.58
C PHE A 67 3.28 -4.49 3.33
N MET A 68 2.14 -4.82 3.93
CA MET A 68 0.97 -3.96 4.00
C MET A 68 0.51 -3.86 5.45
N ARG A 69 0.42 -2.64 5.96
CA ARG A 69 -0.17 -2.40 7.28
C ARG A 69 -1.62 -1.98 7.08
N PRO A 70 -2.62 -2.68 7.66
CA PRO A 70 -4.00 -2.25 7.53
C PRO A 70 -4.24 -0.89 8.22
N PRO A 71 -5.05 0.01 7.63
CA PRO A 71 -5.59 1.18 8.34
C PRO A 71 -6.22 0.77 9.67
N TYR A 72 -6.00 1.58 10.70
CA TYR A 72 -6.45 1.33 12.07
C TYR A 72 -5.91 0.04 12.73
N GLY A 73 -5.11 -0.77 12.02
CA GLY A 73 -4.68 -2.09 12.47
C GLY A 73 -5.77 -3.17 12.35
N ASN A 74 -6.93 -2.86 11.77
CA ASN A 74 -8.06 -3.78 11.64
C ASN A 74 -7.92 -4.65 10.39
N TYR A 75 -8.05 -5.96 10.55
CA TYR A 75 -8.09 -6.91 9.44
C TYR A 75 -8.83 -8.20 9.82
N ASN A 76 -9.32 -8.91 8.81
CA ASN A 76 -9.98 -10.20 8.93
C ASN A 76 -9.35 -11.20 7.94
N ASP A 77 -9.93 -12.41 7.81
CA ASP A 77 -9.38 -13.44 6.92
C ASP A 77 -9.38 -13.02 5.45
N ASN A 78 -10.38 -12.25 5.00
CA ASN A 78 -10.41 -11.69 3.64
C ASN A 78 -9.18 -10.80 3.38
N VAL A 79 -8.85 -9.91 4.33
CA VAL A 79 -7.66 -9.05 4.23
C VAL A 79 -6.37 -9.85 4.28
N ARG A 80 -6.31 -10.88 5.14
CA ARG A 80 -5.15 -11.78 5.23
C ARG A 80 -4.93 -12.55 3.93
N GLU A 81 -5.99 -13.08 3.34
CA GLU A 81 -5.94 -13.77 2.05
C GLU A 81 -5.50 -12.82 0.94
N ALA A 82 -6.11 -11.63 0.87
CA ALA A 82 -5.74 -10.61 -0.10
C ALA A 82 -4.26 -10.22 -0.03
N ALA A 83 -3.69 -10.11 1.17
CA ALA A 83 -2.26 -9.88 1.37
C ALA A 83 -1.42 -11.12 0.98
N GLY A 84 -1.87 -12.31 1.36
CA GLY A 84 -1.21 -13.58 1.07
C GLY A 84 -1.04 -13.85 -0.43
N VAL A 85 -2.09 -13.68 -1.24
CA VAL A 85 -2.03 -13.89 -2.70
C VAL A 85 -1.12 -12.89 -3.41
N ARG A 86 -0.80 -11.77 -2.77
CA ARG A 86 0.14 -10.74 -3.24
C ARG A 86 1.57 -10.93 -2.75
N GLY A 87 1.81 -11.92 -1.87
CA GLY A 87 3.08 -12.06 -1.17
C GLY A 87 3.39 -10.92 -0.19
N GLN A 88 2.36 -10.20 0.27
CA GLN A 88 2.49 -9.10 1.22
C GLN A 88 2.29 -9.60 2.66
N LYS A 89 3.21 -9.24 3.56
CA LYS A 89 3.09 -9.53 5.00
C LYS A 89 2.32 -8.42 5.72
N LEU A 90 1.46 -8.80 6.67
CA LEU A 90 0.77 -7.88 7.58
C LEU A 90 1.62 -7.55 8.80
#